data_AF-C3PT79-F1
#
_entry.id   AF-C3PT79-F1
#
_cell.length_a   1.000
_cell.length_b   1.000
_cell.length_c   1.000
_cell.angle_alpha   90.00
_cell.angle_beta   90.00
_cell.angle_gamma   90.00
#
_symmetry.space_group_name_H-M   'P 1'
#
loop_
_entity.id
_entity.type
_entity.pdbx_description
1 polymer ?
#
loop_
_entity_poly.entity_id
_entity_poly.type
_entity_poly.pdbx_seq_one_letter_code
_entity_poly.pdbx_strand_id
1 'polypeptide(L)'
;MTTTSPSQVRQNYNQDAEATINRQIDLELYSSYVYLSMSYYFDRDDVALKNFAKYLLHQSHEEREHAEKLMKLQNQRGSRNFHQVIEKPE
;
A
#
# COMPACT_ATOMS: atom_id res chain seq x y z
N MET A 1 14.41 -18.64 -18.25
CA MET A 1 13.04 -18.06 -18.17
C MET A 1 12.11 -19.16 -17.68
N THR A 2 11.70 -19.14 -16.41
CA THR A 2 10.79 -20.13 -15.84
C THR A 2 9.36 -19.68 -16.11
N THR A 3 8.70 -20.24 -17.13
CA THR A 3 7.28 -20.02 -17.39
C THR A 3 6.48 -20.69 -16.29
N THR A 4 6.19 -19.94 -15.23
CA THR A 4 5.29 -20.40 -14.17
C THR A 4 3.90 -20.52 -14.76
N SER A 5 3.31 -21.71 -14.72
CA SER A 5 1.93 -21.93 -15.15
C SER A 5 0.98 -20.99 -14.41
N PRO A 6 -0.05 -20.42 -15.09
CA PRO A 6 -1.00 -19.52 -14.46
C PRO A 6 -1.74 -20.22 -13.31
N SER A 7 -2.11 -19.47 -12.28
CA SER A 7 -2.90 -20.00 -11.17
C SER A 7 -4.23 -20.59 -11.64
N GLN A 8 -4.66 -21.68 -11.01
CA GLN A 8 -5.90 -22.37 -11.32
C GLN A 8 -7.16 -21.49 -11.19
N VAL A 9 -7.11 -20.42 -10.38
CA VAL A 9 -8.24 -19.51 -10.17
C VAL A 9 -8.21 -18.28 -11.08
N ARG A 10 -7.18 -18.15 -11.93
CA ARG A 10 -7.02 -16.98 -12.79
C ARG A 10 -7.96 -17.05 -13.99
N GLN A 11 -8.93 -16.16 -14.04
CA GLN A 11 -9.88 -16.05 -15.15
C GLN A 11 -10.14 -14.58 -15.51
N ASN A 12 -10.01 -14.25 -16.81
CA ASN A 12 -10.21 -12.89 -17.34
C ASN A 12 -9.47 -11.81 -16.53
N TYR A 13 -8.19 -12.06 -16.23
CA TYR A 13 -7.35 -11.12 -15.48
C TYR A 13 -6.07 -10.83 -16.26
N ASN A 14 -6.06 -9.69 -16.95
CA ASN A 14 -4.97 -9.25 -17.80
C ASN A 14 -3.71 -8.97 -16.93
N GLN A 15 -2.54 -9.30 -17.46
CA GLN A 15 -1.24 -9.01 -16.86
C GLN A 15 -1.04 -7.50 -16.60
N ASP A 16 -1.58 -6.64 -17.46
CA ASP A 16 -1.51 -5.18 -17.26
C ASP A 16 -2.29 -4.74 -16.01
N ALA A 17 -3.45 -5.37 -15.77
CA ALA A 17 -4.26 -5.11 -14.58
C ALA A 17 -3.55 -5.60 -13.31
N GLU A 18 -2.91 -6.77 -13.38
CA GLU A 18 -2.08 -7.30 -12.31
C GLU A 18 -0.93 -6.35 -11.95
N ALA A 19 -0.18 -5.87 -12.96
CA ALA A 19 0.93 -4.94 -12.74
C ALA A 19 0.45 -3.60 -12.17
N THR A 20 -0.69 -3.09 -12.64
CA THR A 20 -1.28 -1.84 -12.15
C THR A 20 -1.72 -1.96 -10.69
N ILE A 21 -2.31 -3.10 -10.30
CA ILE A 21 -2.69 -3.35 -8.90
C ILE A 21 -1.46 -3.44 -8.00
N ASN A 22 -0.38 -4.10 -8.43
CA ASN A 22 0.87 -4.13 -7.67
C ASN A 22 1.44 -2.71 -7.47
N ARG A 23 1.46 -1.89 -8.53
CA ARG A 23 1.88 -0.49 -8.41
C ARG A 23 0.99 0.31 -7.47
N GLN A 24 -0.32 0.08 -7.49
CA GLN A 24 -1.24 0.75 -6.57
C GLN A 24 -0.98 0.34 -5.11
N ILE A 25 -0.74 -0.95 -4.85
CA ILE A 25 -0.36 -1.43 -3.51
C ILE A 25 0.88 -0.68 -2.99
N ASP A 26 1.92 -0.55 -3.83
CA ASP A 26 3.13 0.18 -3.46
C ASP A 26 2.83 1.67 -3.16
N LEU A 27 1.95 2.29 -3.94
CA LEU A 27 1.52 3.69 -3.72
C LEU A 27 0.74 3.86 -2.41
N GLU A 28 -0.20 2.96 -2.08
CA GLU A 28 -0.95 3.05 -0.82
C GLU A 28 -0.01 2.88 0.40
N LEU A 29 0.97 1.98 0.30
CA LEU A 29 1.96 1.78 1.35
C LEU A 29 2.88 2.99 1.50
N TYR A 30 3.28 3.61 0.40
CA TYR A 30 4.04 4.87 0.42
C TYR A 30 3.22 6.00 1.06
N SER A 31 1.97 6.19 0.65
CA SER A 31 1.06 7.18 1.25
C SER A 31 0.88 6.96 2.74
N SER A 32 0.71 5.69 3.17
CA SER A 32 0.66 5.31 4.58
C SER A 32 1.92 5.76 5.34
N TYR A 33 3.10 5.56 4.75
CA TYR A 33 4.36 5.96 5.36
C TYR A 33 4.54 7.50 5.40
N VAL A 34 4.14 8.21 4.36
CA VAL A 34 4.12 9.68 4.34
C VAL A 34 3.23 10.23 5.45
N TYR A 35 1.99 9.74 5.57
CA TYR A 35 1.07 10.16 6.63
C TYR A 35 1.60 9.85 8.03
N LEU A 36 2.27 8.71 8.20
CA LEU A 36 2.91 8.35 9.45
C LEU A 36 4.01 9.36 9.82
N SER A 37 4.89 9.68 8.86
CA SER A 37 5.96 10.67 9.05
C SER A 37 5.39 12.03 9.45
N MET A 38 4.35 12.50 8.75
CA MET A 38 3.68 13.75 9.07
C MET A 38 3.04 13.74 10.46
N SER A 39 2.39 12.64 10.84
CA SER A 39 1.81 12.49 12.18
C SER A 39 2.85 12.73 13.27
N TYR A 40 4.02 12.07 13.16
CA TYR A 40 5.09 12.23 14.14
C TYR A 40 5.77 13.61 14.08
N TYR A 41 5.74 14.30 12.94
CA TYR A 41 6.18 15.69 12.87
C TYR A 41 5.27 16.61 13.70
N PHE A 42 3.95 16.46 13.60
CA PHE A 42 2.99 17.28 14.35
C PHE A 42 2.89 16.92 15.84
N ASP A 43 3.36 15.74 16.24
CA ASP A 43 3.39 15.28 17.64
C ASP A 43 4.63 15.75 18.42
N ARG A 44 5.63 16.34 17.75
CA ARG A 44 6.82 16.90 18.41
C ARG A 44 6.46 17.99 19.40
N ASP A 45 7.28 18.17 20.43
CA ASP A 45 7.07 19.16 21.48
C ASP A 45 7.16 20.61 20.97
N ASP A 46 7.93 20.85 19.91
CA ASP A 46 8.10 22.16 19.25
C ASP A 46 6.96 22.53 18.29
N VAL A 47 6.15 21.55 17.83
CA VAL A 47 4.98 21.77 16.97
C VAL A 47 3.67 21.63 17.75
N ALA A 48 3.54 20.57 18.55
CA ALA A 48 2.48 20.29 19.52
C ALA A 48 1.02 20.34 18.99
N LEU A 49 0.79 20.01 17.71
CA LEU A 49 -0.53 20.00 17.08
C LEU A 49 -1.19 18.60 17.15
N LYS A 50 -1.57 18.18 18.37
CA LYS A 50 -2.07 16.82 18.68
C LYS A 50 -3.24 16.34 17.81
N ASN A 51 -4.16 17.23 17.44
CA ASN A 51 -5.30 16.86 16.60
C ASN A 51 -4.89 16.58 15.14
N PHE A 52 -3.87 17.30 14.62
CA PHE A 52 -3.31 17.02 13.31
C PHE A 52 -2.55 15.69 13.33
N ALA A 53 -1.73 15.45 14.35
CA ALA A 53 -1.06 14.17 14.53
C ALA A 53 -2.05 13.00 14.55
N LYS A 54 -3.10 13.09 15.37
CA LYS A 54 -4.15 12.06 15.44
C LYS A 54 -4.86 11.83 14.11
N TYR A 55 -5.21 12.89 13.39
CA TYR A 55 -5.85 12.78 12.08
C TYR A 55 -4.95 12.07 11.06
N LEU A 56 -3.68 12.49 10.97
CA LEU A 56 -2.72 11.90 10.02
C LEU A 56 -2.36 10.45 10.37
N LEU A 57 -2.28 10.10 11.66
CA LEU A 57 -2.11 8.72 12.09
C LEU A 57 -3.29 7.84 11.64
N HIS A 58 -4.51 8.37 11.75
CA HIS A 58 -5.69 7.67 11.27
C HIS A 58 -5.65 7.47 9.75
N GLN A 59 -5.30 8.49 8.97
CA GLN A 59 -5.13 8.37 7.52
C GLN A 59 -4.03 7.35 7.15
N SER A 60 -2.90 7.34 7.86
CA SER A 60 -1.85 6.34 7.67
C SER A 60 -2.38 4.91 7.82
N HIS A 61 -3.23 4.66 8.81
CA HIS A 61 -3.86 3.35 8.99
C HIS A 61 -4.87 3.02 7.89
N GLU A 62 -5.69 3.97 7.46
CA GLU A 62 -6.65 3.77 6.37
C GLU A 62 -5.95 3.40 5.05
N GLU A 63 -4.85 4.07 4.68
CA GLU A 63 -4.11 3.72 3.47
C GLU A 63 -3.45 2.34 3.55
N ARG A 64 -3.00 1.94 4.75
CA ARG A 64 -2.50 0.58 4.94
C ARG A 64 -3.61 -0.46 4.78
N GLU A 65 -4.82 -0.19 5.26
CA GLU A 65 -5.97 -1.05 5.01
C GLU A 65 -6.35 -1.09 3.52
N HIS A 66 -6.20 0.01 2.77
CA HIS A 66 -6.38 0.03 1.32
C HIS A 66 -5.38 -0.89 0.62
N ALA A 67 -4.10 -0.81 0.98
CA ALA A 67 -3.07 -1.71 0.47
C ALA A 67 -3.40 -3.19 0.72
N GLU A 68 -3.81 -3.53 1.95
CA GLU A 68 -4.18 -4.90 2.32
C GLU A 68 -5.40 -5.43 1.55
N LYS A 69 -6.40 -4.57 1.30
CA LYS A 69 -7.57 -4.91 0.46
C LYS A 69 -7.15 -5.24 -0.97
N LEU A 70 -6.21 -4.47 -1.55
CA LEU A 70 -5.69 -4.71 -2.88
C LEU A 70 -4.83 -5.99 -2.95
N MET A 71 -3.99 -6.25 -1.95
CA MET A 71 -3.24 -7.51 -1.83
C MET A 71 -4.17 -8.72 -1.76
N LYS A 72 -5.29 -8.60 -1.04
CA LYS A 72 -6.31 -9.65 -0.96
C LYS A 72 -7.01 -9.86 -2.31
N LEU A 73 -7.34 -8.77 -3.02
CA LEU A 73 -7.90 -8.83 -4.37
C LEU A 73 -6.94 -9.57 -5.33
N GLN A 74 -5.66 -9.22 -5.30
CA GLN A 74 -4.63 -9.82 -6.17
C GLN A 74 -4.53 -11.34 -5.96
N ASN A 75 -4.52 -11.78 -4.70
CA ASN A 75 -4.56 -13.21 -4.33
C ASN A 75 -5.85 -13.90 -4.81
N GLN A 76 -7.01 -13.24 -4.69
CA GLN A 76 -8.30 -13.78 -5.16
C GLN A 76 -8.32 -13.97 -6.69
N ARG A 77 -7.61 -13.13 -7.45
CA ARG A 77 -7.51 -13.23 -8.92
C ARG A 77 -6.44 -14.22 -9.39
N GLY A 78 -5.76 -14.91 -8.47
CA GLY A 78 -4.74 -15.90 -8.79
C GLY A 78 -3.43 -15.28 -9.29
N SER A 79 -3.18 -14.03 -8.95
CA SER A 79 -1.89 -13.39 -9.15
C SER A 79 -0.97 -13.64 -7.95
N ARG A 80 0.34 -13.48 -8.15
CA ARG A 80 1.33 -13.52 -7.08
C ARG A 80 1.70 -12.08 -6.71
N ASN A 81 1.59 -11.77 -5.42
CA ASN A 81 2.01 -10.47 -4.89
C ASN A 81 3.55 -10.36 -4.99
N PHE A 82 4.02 -9.36 -5.72
CA PHE A 82 5.42 -8.93 -5.70
C PHE A 82 5.45 -7.55 -5.07
N HIS A 83 5.99 -7.46 -3.86
CA HIS A 83 6.13 -6.18 -3.16
C HIS A 83 7.45 -5.54 -3.53
N GLN A 84 7.44 -4.25 -3.84
CA GLN A 84 8.66 -3.47 -3.99
C GLN A 84 9.10 -2.91 -2.65
N VAL A 85 10.34 -2.42 -2.57
CA VAL A 85 10.82 -1.68 -1.40
C VAL A 85 10.05 -0.37 -1.34
N ILE A 86 9.41 -0.09 -0.20
CA ILE A 86 8.77 1.20 0.06
C ILE A 86 9.87 2.22 0.34
N GLU A 87 10.02 3.20 -0.53
CA GLU A 87 11.00 4.27 -0.33
C GLU A 87 10.63 5.14 0.87
N LYS A 88 11.66 5.71 1.52
CA LYS A 88 11.42 6.67 2.60
C LYS A 88 10.77 7.94 2.03
N PRO A 89 9.84 8.58 2.75
CA PRO A 89 9.39 9.93 2.45
C PRO A 89 10.59 10.89 2.39
N GLU A 90 10.55 11.86 1.47
CA GLU A 90 11.52 12.98 1.41
C GLU A 90 11.34 13.99 2.54
#